data_AF-A0A1E9C3W7-F1
#
_entry.id   AF-A0A1E9C3W7-F1
#
_cell.length_a   1.000
_cell.length_b   1.000
_cell.length_c   1.000
_cell.angle_alpha   90.00
_cell.angle_beta   90.00
_cell.angle_gamma   90.00
#
_symmetry.space_group_name_H-M   'P 1'
#
loop_
_entity.id
_entity.type
_entity.pdbx_description
1 polymer ?
#
loop_
_entity_poly.entity_id
_entity_poly.type
_entity_poly.pdbx_seq_one_letter_code
_entity_poly.pdbx_strand_id
1 'polypeptide(L)'
;MQNLLNDIDSEKLPEDISKKLNHALGYTMHVMECYQNIAVLNKLTNHAASEFQTNEFELHTYINSIITHCRTYAQTRRIQLCTNREAGYVSCRINEAMMTATLQCLLYKIIDITPREEHIDIRVSHTDGYWNLQISNSTYTEKRDSRSGQSILAGMPISYCRHFHIVKKIIRLHDGKITGRKKGRGIFIQISIPIHIPCRKDYCPITQYSVMNGYENTFPCKEQLSPKDKEASKGNKVPHVLLVMADTELSGYLHERFSKNFQVSVFDNPELVCSSPTQRNPDVIIVDETVNGIYGSELCSEIKADTCMCNIPVILLISLCDSESYLAHIGCGADKVELRMINVCKLKADIIALINHRAAQKERLKEFAAATLPANHSEKVSQGDSDAILIDKIQKCLEKNLSSEKYTVEMLCADIGMSRTAFYNRVKFIVGKSPTNYILSYKMGIAKTMLASRQYNVSEIATLLGYCDAKYFGKKFKEFYGISPMQYVRDVMG
;
A
#
# COMPACT_ATOMS: atom_id res chain seq x y z
N MET A 1 -2.30 16.64 21.71
CA MET A 1 -3.58 17.29 21.34
C MET A 1 -4.43 16.34 20.50
N GLN A 2 -3.93 15.80 19.37
CA GLN A 2 -4.61 14.76 18.57
C GLN A 2 -5.16 13.57 19.41
N ASN A 3 -4.32 12.97 20.28
CA ASN A 3 -4.75 11.83 21.12
C ASN A 3 -5.80 12.20 22.18
N LEU A 4 -5.82 13.43 22.67
CA LEU A 4 -6.85 13.94 23.59
C LEU A 4 -8.17 14.27 22.88
N LEU A 5 -8.17 14.34 21.55
CA LEU A 5 -9.33 14.66 20.71
C LEU A 5 -10.04 13.39 20.23
N ASN A 6 -9.30 12.32 19.92
CA ASN A 6 -9.88 11.01 19.61
C ASN A 6 -10.64 10.40 20.80
N ASP A 7 -10.22 10.70 22.02
CA ASP A 7 -10.92 10.28 23.24
C ASP A 7 -12.31 10.96 23.38
N ILE A 8 -12.49 12.17 22.83
CA ILE A 8 -13.76 12.92 22.89
C ILE A 8 -14.79 12.34 21.90
N ASP A 9 -14.36 11.86 20.73
CA ASP A 9 -15.25 11.19 19.76
C ASP A 9 -15.77 9.83 20.25
N SER A 10 -15.10 9.23 21.25
CA SER A 10 -15.50 7.94 21.83
C SER A 10 -16.65 8.03 22.85
N GLU A 11 -16.93 9.23 23.37
CA GLU A 11 -18.09 9.48 24.22
C GLU A 11 -19.30 9.84 23.35
N LYS A 12 -20.45 9.20 23.56
CA LYS A 12 -21.71 9.47 22.83
C LYS A 12 -22.20 10.90 23.11
N LEU A 13 -21.64 11.88 22.40
CA LEU A 13 -22.06 13.27 22.41
C LEU A 13 -23.36 13.44 21.61
N PRO A 14 -24.25 14.35 22.04
CA PRO A 14 -25.41 14.75 21.25
C PRO A 14 -25.01 15.20 19.84
N GLU A 15 -25.80 14.83 18.83
CA GLU A 15 -25.50 15.00 17.41
C GLU A 15 -25.15 16.45 17.02
N ASP A 16 -25.81 17.44 17.65
CA ASP A 16 -25.55 18.86 17.43
C ASP A 16 -24.21 19.35 18.01
N ILE A 17 -23.74 18.72 19.09
CA ILE A 17 -22.43 19.02 19.71
C ILE A 17 -21.30 18.34 18.94
N SER A 18 -21.49 17.07 18.55
CA SER A 18 -20.55 16.35 17.68
C SER A 18 -20.34 17.10 16.35
N LYS A 19 -21.41 17.62 15.74
CA LYS A 19 -21.32 18.43 14.52
C LYS A 19 -20.52 19.73 14.71
N LYS A 20 -20.73 20.44 15.83
CA LYS A 20 -19.97 21.65 16.17
C LYS A 20 -18.50 21.34 16.46
N LEU A 21 -18.21 20.22 17.14
CA LEU A 21 -16.87 19.75 17.44
C LEU A 21 -16.11 19.39 16.16
N ASN A 22 -16.73 18.61 15.26
CA ASN A 22 -16.17 18.26 13.95
C ASN A 22 -15.85 19.49 13.09
N HIS A 23 -16.71 20.51 13.14
CA HIS A 23 -16.42 21.80 12.51
C HIS A 23 -15.18 22.47 13.12
N ALA A 24 -15.08 22.55 14.44
CA ALA A 24 -13.94 23.16 15.14
C ALA A 24 -12.62 22.40 14.87
N LEU A 25 -12.68 21.06 14.83
CA LEU A 25 -11.57 20.18 14.47
C LEU A 25 -11.09 20.43 13.04
N GLY A 26 -12.01 20.49 12.07
CA GLY A 26 -11.68 20.79 10.68
C GLY A 26 -10.99 22.15 10.51
N TYR A 27 -11.45 23.18 11.24
CA TYR A 27 -10.78 24.49 11.24
C TYR A 27 -9.38 24.43 11.86
N THR A 28 -9.21 23.68 12.96
CA THR A 28 -7.91 23.57 13.66
C THR A 28 -6.89 22.83 12.80
N MET A 29 -7.30 21.72 12.15
CA MET A 29 -6.47 21.00 11.18
C MET A 29 -6.04 21.90 10.02
N HIS A 30 -6.97 22.66 9.45
CA HIS A 30 -6.68 23.60 8.36
C HIS A 30 -5.63 24.66 8.76
N VAL A 31 -5.75 25.22 9.97
CA VAL A 31 -4.77 26.19 10.49
C VAL A 31 -3.39 25.53 10.61
N MET A 32 -3.32 24.31 11.13
CA MET A 32 -2.05 23.55 11.23
C MET A 32 -1.43 23.29 9.86
N GLU A 33 -2.21 22.84 8.88
CA GLU A 33 -1.74 22.60 7.51
C GLU A 33 -1.22 23.88 6.85
N CYS A 34 -1.89 25.01 7.06
CA CYS A 34 -1.42 26.31 6.57
C CYS A 34 -0.06 26.68 7.18
N TYR A 35 0.12 26.48 8.49
CA TYR A 35 1.41 26.74 9.15
C TYR A 35 2.52 25.81 8.63
N GLN A 36 2.23 24.52 8.47
CA GLN A 36 3.18 23.56 7.92
C GLN A 36 3.59 23.93 6.49
N ASN A 37 2.62 24.27 5.64
CA ASN A 37 2.87 24.73 4.29
C ASN A 37 3.74 25.99 4.27
N ILE A 38 3.44 26.99 5.11
CA ILE A 38 4.27 28.20 5.22
C ILE A 38 5.70 27.87 5.67
N ALA A 39 5.87 26.97 6.65
CA ALA A 39 7.19 26.56 7.13
C ALA A 39 8.01 25.85 6.06
N VAL A 40 7.40 24.90 5.32
CA VAL A 40 8.01 24.20 4.18
C VAL A 40 8.43 25.19 3.11
N LEU A 41 7.52 26.09 2.72
CA LEU A 41 7.77 27.09 1.71
C LEU A 41 8.92 28.03 2.11
N ASN A 42 8.94 28.52 3.36
CA ASN A 42 10.00 29.41 3.85
C ASN A 42 11.36 28.71 3.91
N LYS A 43 11.41 27.48 4.45
CA LYS A 43 12.64 26.68 4.52
C LYS A 43 13.24 26.47 3.14
N LEU A 44 12.40 26.08 2.17
CA LEU A 44 12.83 25.76 0.81
C LEU A 44 13.14 26.99 -0.03
N THR A 45 12.64 28.18 0.32
CA THR A 45 13.04 29.43 -0.35
C THR A 45 14.36 30.02 0.12
N ASN A 46 14.85 29.62 1.31
CA ASN A 46 16.06 30.14 1.95
C ASN A 46 17.30 29.27 1.69
N HIS A 47 17.14 27.98 1.42
CA HIS A 47 18.24 27.16 0.93
C HIS A 47 18.46 27.43 -0.56
N ALA A 48 19.72 27.69 -0.95
CA ALA A 48 20.12 27.98 -2.32
C ALA A 48 19.65 26.87 -3.29
N ALA A 49 19.49 27.22 -4.57
CA ALA A 49 19.00 26.39 -5.69
C ALA A 49 19.70 25.02 -5.90
N SER A 50 20.64 24.65 -5.03
CA SER A 50 21.46 23.43 -5.09
C SER A 50 20.72 22.13 -4.76
N GLU A 51 19.47 22.17 -4.28
CA GLU A 51 18.67 20.99 -3.94
C GLU A 51 17.29 20.93 -4.64
N PHE A 52 17.10 21.68 -5.73
CA PHE A 52 15.83 21.61 -6.47
C PHE A 52 15.75 20.31 -7.28
N GLN A 53 15.40 19.22 -6.61
CA GLN A 53 15.16 17.92 -7.23
C GLN A 53 13.68 17.78 -7.57
N THR A 54 13.40 17.36 -8.81
CA THR A 54 12.05 17.05 -9.27
C THR A 54 11.90 15.53 -9.39
N ASN A 55 10.72 15.03 -9.03
CA ASN A 55 10.35 13.64 -9.15
C ASN A 55 9.27 13.48 -10.21
N GLU A 56 9.18 12.28 -10.78
CA GLU A 56 8.23 11.96 -11.85
C GLU A 56 6.92 11.43 -11.28
N PHE A 57 5.81 12.09 -11.61
CA PHE A 57 4.45 11.75 -11.17
C PHE A 57 3.48 11.69 -12.35
N GLU A 58 2.43 10.87 -12.22
CA GLU A 58 1.24 11.01 -13.07
C GLU A 58 0.45 12.25 -12.61
N LEU A 59 0.24 13.18 -13.54
CA LEU A 59 -0.27 14.52 -13.25
C LEU A 59 -1.65 14.49 -12.60
N HIS A 60 -2.59 13.73 -13.14
CA HIS A 60 -3.98 13.77 -12.65
C HIS A 60 -4.08 13.18 -11.25
N THR A 61 -3.38 12.08 -11.00
CA THR A 61 -3.29 11.41 -9.72
C THR A 61 -2.64 12.34 -8.69
N TYR A 62 -1.58 13.04 -9.08
CA TYR A 62 -0.94 14.04 -8.23
C TYR A 62 -1.92 15.16 -7.84
N ILE A 63 -2.55 15.80 -8.83
CA ILE A 63 -3.48 16.90 -8.59
C ILE A 63 -4.70 16.43 -7.81
N ASN A 64 -5.24 15.25 -8.12
CA ASN A 64 -6.39 14.69 -7.41
C ASN A 64 -6.07 14.37 -5.95
N SER A 65 -4.85 13.92 -5.63
CA SER A 65 -4.42 13.73 -4.24
C SER A 65 -4.47 15.05 -3.46
N ILE A 66 -3.98 16.14 -4.07
CA ILE A 66 -4.03 17.48 -3.47
C ILE A 66 -5.48 17.96 -3.26
N ILE A 67 -6.32 17.82 -4.28
CA ILE A 67 -7.73 18.24 -4.21
C ILE A 67 -8.47 17.45 -3.14
N THR A 68 -8.21 16.15 -3.07
CA THR A 68 -8.81 15.26 -2.10
C THR A 68 -8.40 15.64 -0.67
N HIS A 69 -7.14 16.03 -0.45
CA HIS A 69 -6.70 16.58 0.83
C HIS A 69 -7.41 17.89 1.20
N CYS A 70 -7.59 18.81 0.24
CA CYS A 70 -8.31 20.07 0.49
C CYS A 70 -9.84 19.91 0.64
N ARG A 71 -10.39 18.73 0.30
CA ARG A 71 -11.84 18.49 0.27
C ARG A 71 -12.48 18.58 1.64
N THR A 72 -11.83 18.07 2.68
CA THR A 72 -12.35 18.10 4.06
C THR A 72 -12.61 19.54 4.53
N TYR A 73 -11.64 20.42 4.29
CA TYR A 73 -11.80 21.84 4.63
C TYR A 73 -12.88 22.55 3.79
N ALA A 74 -12.95 22.25 2.49
CA ALA A 74 -14.00 22.78 1.61
C ALA A 74 -15.41 22.38 2.10
N GLN A 75 -15.57 21.12 2.52
CA GLN A 75 -16.83 20.61 3.09
C GLN A 75 -17.21 21.34 4.40
N THR A 76 -16.26 21.60 5.30
CA THR A 76 -16.51 22.40 6.52
C THR A 76 -17.05 23.80 6.20
N ARG A 77 -16.65 24.37 5.04
CA ARG A 77 -17.15 25.65 4.54
C ARG A 77 -18.37 25.54 3.61
N ARG A 78 -18.93 24.35 3.40
CA ARG A 78 -20.04 24.07 2.47
C ARG A 78 -19.72 24.50 1.04
N ILE A 79 -18.52 24.18 0.58
CA ILE A 79 -18.06 24.46 -0.79
C ILE A 79 -17.79 23.13 -1.49
N GLN A 80 -18.31 22.98 -2.70
CA GLN A 80 -18.07 21.78 -3.52
C GLN A 80 -16.83 21.97 -4.40
N LEU A 81 -15.90 21.02 -4.39
CA LEU A 81 -14.77 21.00 -5.32
C LEU A 81 -15.12 20.09 -6.50
N CYS A 82 -15.29 20.67 -7.68
CA CYS A 82 -15.63 19.99 -8.92
C CYS A 82 -14.36 19.80 -9.76
N THR A 83 -14.05 18.56 -10.13
CA THR A 83 -12.85 18.24 -10.91
C THR A 83 -13.23 17.81 -12.31
N ASN A 84 -12.72 18.52 -13.31
CA ASN A 84 -12.88 18.18 -14.72
C ASN A 84 -11.52 17.74 -15.28
N ARG A 85 -11.50 16.52 -15.81
CA ARG A 85 -10.31 15.90 -16.41
C ARG A 85 -10.47 15.85 -17.92
N GLU A 86 -9.45 16.28 -18.65
CA GLU A 86 -9.31 15.91 -20.07
C GLU A 86 -8.72 14.51 -20.20
N ALA A 87 -9.20 13.74 -21.18
CA ALA A 87 -8.76 12.36 -21.39
C ALA A 87 -7.25 12.29 -21.68
N GLY A 88 -6.58 11.30 -21.10
CA GLY A 88 -5.16 11.02 -21.36
C GLY A 88 -4.30 11.02 -20.09
N TYR A 89 -3.07 10.55 -20.27
CA TYR A 89 -2.07 10.47 -19.21
C TYR A 89 -0.93 11.44 -19.51
N VAL A 90 -0.46 12.12 -18.46
CA VAL A 90 0.72 12.98 -18.56
C VAL A 90 1.62 12.76 -17.38
N SER A 91 2.90 12.52 -17.70
CA SER A 91 3.95 12.58 -16.70
C SER A 91 4.37 14.02 -16.48
N CYS A 92 4.57 14.39 -15.23
CA CYS A 92 5.09 15.67 -14.83
C CYS A 92 6.29 15.50 -13.90
N ARG A 93 7.27 16.41 -14.03
CA ARG A 93 8.42 16.49 -13.13
C ARG A 93 8.23 17.64 -12.17
N ILE A 94 8.05 17.31 -10.90
CA ILE A 94 7.65 18.27 -9.87
C ILE A 94 8.48 18.04 -8.60
N ASN A 95 8.91 19.13 -7.97
CA ASN A 95 9.35 19.05 -6.58
C ASN A 95 8.11 18.92 -5.70
N GLU A 96 7.84 17.69 -5.26
CA GLU A 96 6.64 17.31 -4.51
C GLU A 96 6.36 18.24 -3.34
N ALA A 97 7.32 18.44 -2.43
CA ALA A 97 7.11 19.24 -1.23
C ALA A 97 6.76 20.71 -1.56
N MET A 98 7.50 21.34 -2.47
CA MET A 98 7.26 22.74 -2.84
C MET A 98 5.94 22.92 -3.58
N MET A 99 5.65 22.06 -4.56
CA MET A 99 4.47 22.21 -5.39
C MET A 99 3.20 21.81 -4.64
N THR A 100 3.25 20.78 -3.80
CA THR A 100 2.10 20.38 -2.97
C THR A 100 1.71 21.50 -2.03
N ALA A 101 2.67 22.06 -1.28
CA ALA A 101 2.42 23.22 -0.42
C ALA A 101 1.92 24.45 -1.20
N THR A 102 2.43 24.65 -2.42
CA THR A 102 2.02 25.75 -3.31
C THR A 102 0.56 25.62 -3.74
N LEU A 103 0.16 24.45 -4.23
CA LEU A 103 -1.18 24.19 -4.75
C LEU A 103 -2.21 24.10 -3.62
N GLN A 104 -1.87 23.51 -2.47
CA GLN A 104 -2.74 23.53 -1.28
C GLN A 104 -2.98 24.96 -0.78
N CYS A 105 -1.92 25.76 -0.65
CA CYS A 105 -2.05 27.18 -0.24
C CYS A 105 -2.92 27.98 -1.21
N LEU A 106 -2.85 27.66 -2.51
CA LEU A 106 -3.68 28.27 -3.53
C LEU A 106 -5.15 27.88 -3.37
N LEU A 107 -5.44 26.58 -3.28
CA LEU A 107 -6.80 26.06 -3.13
C LEU A 107 -7.46 26.58 -1.85
N TYR A 108 -6.76 26.57 -0.72
CA TYR A 108 -7.28 27.10 0.54
C TYR A 108 -7.70 28.56 0.46
N LYS A 109 -6.90 29.40 -0.20
CA LYS A 109 -7.28 30.81 -0.40
C LYS A 109 -8.49 30.96 -1.30
N ILE A 110 -8.63 30.13 -2.33
CA ILE A 110 -9.81 30.15 -3.21
C ILE A 110 -11.04 29.69 -2.43
N ILE A 111 -10.91 28.66 -1.59
CA ILE A 111 -11.96 28.19 -0.68
C ILE A 111 -12.39 29.33 0.27
N ASP A 112 -11.45 30.05 0.88
CA ASP A 112 -11.75 31.15 1.80
C ASP A 112 -12.49 32.33 1.14
N ILE A 113 -12.21 32.59 -0.14
CA ILE A 113 -12.82 33.69 -0.91
C ILE A 113 -14.19 33.28 -1.48
N THR A 114 -14.43 31.99 -1.66
CA THR A 114 -15.65 31.47 -2.29
C THR A 114 -16.82 31.52 -1.29
N PRO A 115 -17.99 32.04 -1.68
CA PRO A 115 -19.17 32.04 -0.81
C PRO A 115 -19.61 30.61 -0.43
N ARG A 116 -20.39 30.49 0.64
CA ARG A 116 -20.98 29.20 1.05
C ARG A 116 -21.99 28.74 -0.01
N GLU A 117 -22.14 27.42 -0.14
CA GLU A 117 -23.08 26.75 -1.05
C GLU A 117 -22.75 26.95 -2.53
N GLU A 118 -21.54 27.41 -2.83
CA GLU A 118 -20.99 27.54 -4.17
C GLU A 118 -19.99 26.41 -4.47
N HIS A 119 -19.54 26.34 -5.72
CA HIS A 119 -18.55 25.37 -6.16
C HIS A 119 -17.27 26.03 -6.71
N ILE A 120 -16.19 25.26 -6.68
CA ILE A 120 -14.91 25.57 -7.32
C ILE A 120 -14.67 24.53 -8.39
N ASP A 121 -14.56 24.98 -9.64
CA ASP A 121 -14.17 24.16 -10.78
C ASP A 121 -12.66 24.12 -10.90
N ILE A 122 -12.12 22.91 -10.96
CA ILE A 122 -10.70 22.62 -11.15
C ILE A 122 -10.58 21.80 -12.42
N ARG A 123 -9.95 22.37 -13.46
CA ARG A 123 -9.72 21.70 -14.73
C ARG A 123 -8.24 21.42 -14.92
N VAL A 124 -7.92 20.15 -15.16
CA VAL A 124 -6.58 19.70 -15.54
C VAL A 124 -6.61 19.36 -17.03
N SER A 125 -5.67 19.94 -17.77
CA SER A 125 -5.53 19.78 -19.23
C SER A 125 -4.06 19.71 -19.58
N HIS A 126 -3.73 19.17 -20.75
CA HIS A 126 -2.35 19.10 -21.21
C HIS A 126 -2.22 19.18 -22.72
N THR A 127 -1.03 19.56 -23.15
CA THR A 127 -0.56 19.61 -24.53
C THR A 127 0.81 18.92 -24.58
N ASP A 128 1.39 18.72 -25.76
CA ASP A 128 2.69 18.05 -25.88
C ASP A 128 3.84 18.73 -25.12
N GLY A 129 3.75 20.05 -24.88
CA GLY A 129 4.82 20.83 -24.24
C GLY A 129 4.52 21.32 -22.82
N TYR A 130 3.25 21.37 -22.42
CA TYR A 130 2.82 21.96 -21.15
C TYR A 130 1.58 21.27 -20.61
N TRP A 131 1.50 21.18 -19.28
CA TRP A 131 0.25 20.94 -18.60
C TRP A 131 -0.32 22.23 -18.01
N ASN A 132 -1.64 22.30 -17.96
CA ASN A 132 -2.40 23.45 -17.51
C ASN A 132 -3.37 23.04 -16.39
N LEU A 133 -3.32 23.79 -15.29
CA LEU A 133 -4.27 23.72 -14.18
C LEU A 133 -5.06 25.03 -14.13
N GLN A 134 -6.37 24.94 -14.34
CA GLN A 134 -7.30 26.05 -14.21
C GLN A 134 -8.16 25.87 -12.97
N ILE A 135 -8.31 26.92 -12.19
CA ILE A 135 -9.14 26.93 -10.99
C ILE A 135 -10.04 28.17 -11.03
N SER A 136 -11.35 27.97 -10.94
CA SER A 136 -12.34 29.05 -10.90
C SER A 136 -13.43 28.76 -9.89
N ASN A 137 -13.97 29.80 -9.25
CA ASN A 137 -15.20 29.67 -8.49
C ASN A 137 -16.43 30.00 -9.34
N SER A 138 -17.59 29.47 -8.96
CA SER A 138 -18.88 29.60 -9.65
C SER A 138 -19.30 31.05 -9.96
N THR A 139 -18.89 32.01 -9.12
CA THR A 139 -19.16 33.44 -9.33
C THR A 139 -18.38 34.06 -10.50
N TYR A 140 -17.47 33.31 -11.13
CA TYR A 140 -16.71 33.72 -12.30
C TYR A 140 -17.51 33.44 -13.59
N THR A 141 -18.06 34.50 -14.20
CA THR A 141 -18.72 34.42 -15.51
C THR A 141 -17.81 35.00 -16.60
N GLU A 142 -17.33 34.14 -17.52
CA GLU A 142 -16.76 34.60 -18.79
C GLU A 142 -17.91 35.08 -19.68
N LYS A 143 -17.95 36.38 -20.01
CA LYS A 143 -18.67 36.80 -21.21
C LYS A 143 -17.92 36.23 -22.40
N ARG A 144 -18.43 35.15 -23.01
CA ARG A 144 -17.97 34.66 -24.31
C ARG A 144 -18.31 35.70 -25.36
N ASP A 145 -17.36 36.59 -25.69
CA ASP A 145 -17.43 37.31 -26.96
C ASP A 145 -17.09 36.31 -28.07
N SER A 146 -18.16 35.90 -28.74
CA SER A 146 -18.15 35.06 -29.93
C SER A 146 -17.74 35.90 -31.13
N ARG A 147 -16.43 36.06 -31.36
CA ARG A 147 -15.85 36.36 -32.68
C ARG A 147 -14.32 36.28 -32.62
N SER A 148 -13.76 35.45 -33.50
CA SER A 148 -12.33 35.23 -33.80
C SER A 148 -11.52 34.44 -32.75
N GLY A 149 -11.01 33.29 -33.19
CA GLY A 149 -10.24 32.31 -32.41
C GLY A 149 -8.82 32.73 -32.04
N GLN A 150 -8.59 34.00 -31.73
CA GLN A 150 -7.34 34.50 -31.15
C GLN A 150 -7.65 35.68 -30.23
N SER A 151 -8.19 35.39 -29.05
CA SER A 151 -8.28 36.41 -28.01
C SER A 151 -6.88 36.59 -27.43
N ILE A 152 -6.24 37.70 -27.78
CA ILE A 152 -4.98 38.18 -27.17
C ILE A 152 -5.22 38.26 -25.65
N LEU A 153 -4.83 37.20 -24.94
CA LEU A 153 -4.90 37.08 -23.49
C LEU A 153 -3.83 37.98 -22.88
N ALA A 154 -4.12 39.28 -22.81
CA ALA A 154 -3.32 40.24 -22.06
C ALA A 154 -3.40 39.87 -20.57
N GLY A 155 -2.40 39.13 -20.11
CA GLY A 155 -2.25 38.71 -18.72
C GLY A 155 -2.05 39.90 -17.80
N MET A 156 -3.04 40.22 -16.98
CA MET A 156 -2.86 41.13 -15.86
C MET A 156 -2.01 40.43 -14.79
N PRO A 157 -0.92 41.03 -14.29
CA PRO A 157 -0.17 40.49 -13.17
C PRO A 157 -1.07 40.45 -11.95
N ILE A 158 -1.00 39.37 -11.17
CA ILE A 158 -1.65 39.24 -9.86
C ILE A 158 -1.06 40.32 -8.93
N SER A 159 -1.60 41.54 -8.97
CA SER A 159 -1.12 42.69 -8.19
C SER A 159 -1.81 42.82 -6.84
N TYR A 160 -2.78 41.95 -6.53
CA TYR A 160 -3.61 42.11 -5.33
C TYR A 160 -3.31 41.16 -4.16
N CYS A 161 -2.21 40.39 -4.18
CA CYS A 161 -1.94 39.44 -3.10
C CYS A 161 -0.44 39.27 -2.83
N ARG A 162 0.07 40.01 -1.84
CA ARG A 162 1.40 39.84 -1.22
C ARG A 162 1.69 38.36 -0.87
N HIS A 163 0.63 37.61 -0.54
CA HIS A 163 0.66 36.18 -0.18
C HIS A 163 0.86 35.19 -1.33
N PHE A 164 0.82 35.62 -2.61
CA PHE A 164 1.09 34.73 -3.77
C PHE A 164 2.48 34.91 -4.36
N HIS A 165 3.32 35.79 -3.78
CA HIS A 165 4.69 35.96 -4.23
C HIS A 165 5.48 34.63 -4.17
N ILE A 166 5.32 33.89 -3.08
CA ILE A 166 5.96 32.58 -2.87
C ILE A 166 5.42 31.55 -3.90
N VAL A 167 4.10 31.49 -4.08
CA VAL A 167 3.46 30.62 -5.09
C VAL A 167 4.01 30.91 -6.49
N LYS A 168 4.10 32.19 -6.87
CA LYS A 168 4.68 32.62 -8.15
C LYS A 168 6.17 32.27 -8.25
N LYS A 169 6.94 32.39 -7.17
CA LYS A 169 8.36 32.00 -7.15
C LYS A 169 8.52 30.50 -7.39
N ILE A 170 7.72 29.65 -6.75
CA ILE A 170 7.81 28.20 -6.90
C ILE A 170 7.35 27.74 -8.28
N ILE A 171 6.27 28.32 -8.81
CA ILE A 171 5.83 28.03 -10.18
C ILE A 171 6.92 28.41 -11.18
N ARG A 172 7.61 29.54 -10.98
CA ARG A 172 8.77 29.92 -11.80
C ARG A 172 9.98 29.00 -11.64
N LEU A 173 10.21 28.41 -10.47
CA LEU A 173 11.26 27.41 -10.27
C LEU A 173 10.98 26.11 -11.05
N HIS A 174 9.72 25.86 -11.39
CA HIS A 174 9.31 24.77 -12.29
C HIS A 174 9.17 25.23 -13.75
N ASP A 175 9.84 26.33 -14.13
CA ASP A 175 9.75 26.96 -15.47
C ASP A 175 8.32 27.30 -15.92
N GLY A 176 7.41 27.42 -14.96
CA GLY A 176 6.00 27.65 -15.19
C GLY A 176 5.58 29.11 -15.17
N LYS A 177 4.33 29.33 -15.58
CA LYS A 177 3.65 30.62 -15.56
C LYS A 177 2.34 30.50 -14.79
N ILE A 178 2.12 31.45 -13.88
CA ILE A 178 0.83 31.64 -13.21
C ILE A 178 0.20 32.96 -13.67
N THR A 179 -1.07 32.90 -14.02
CA THR A 179 -1.91 34.05 -14.36
C THR A 179 -3.19 33.98 -13.54
N GLY A 180 -3.78 35.13 -13.22
CA GLY A 180 -5.01 35.16 -12.45
C GLY A 180 -5.83 36.41 -12.74
N ARG A 181 -7.14 36.28 -12.60
CA ARG A 181 -8.12 37.36 -12.76
C ARG A 181 -9.09 37.33 -11.58
N LYS A 182 -9.45 38.53 -11.10
CA LYS A 182 -10.47 38.72 -10.07
C LYS A 182 -11.50 39.72 -10.57
N LYS A 183 -12.79 39.36 -10.51
CA LYS A 183 -13.92 40.22 -10.86
C LYS A 183 -14.99 40.11 -9.78
N GLY A 184 -15.09 41.12 -8.93
CA GLY A 184 -15.95 41.05 -7.74
C GLY A 184 -15.51 39.91 -6.82
N ARG A 185 -16.41 38.95 -6.58
CA ARG A 185 -16.15 37.70 -5.85
C ARG A 185 -15.66 36.55 -6.75
N GLY A 186 -15.71 36.72 -8.07
CA GLY A 186 -15.20 35.77 -9.04
C GLY A 186 -13.67 35.75 -9.09
N ILE A 187 -13.08 34.57 -9.00
CA ILE A 187 -11.64 34.33 -9.15
C ILE A 187 -11.40 33.26 -10.21
N PHE A 188 -10.41 33.51 -11.06
CA PHE A 188 -9.89 32.57 -12.04
C PHE A 188 -8.37 32.56 -11.96
N ILE A 189 -7.77 31.38 -11.84
CA ILE A 189 -6.33 31.18 -11.82
C ILE A 189 -5.97 30.11 -12.84
N GLN A 190 -4.92 30.37 -13.61
CA GLN A 190 -4.36 29.42 -14.55
C GLN A 190 -2.86 29.29 -14.31
N ILE A 191 -2.42 28.05 -14.11
CA ILE A 191 -1.03 27.63 -13.98
C ILE A 191 -0.68 26.80 -15.20
N SER A 192 0.44 27.12 -15.83
CA SER A 192 1.00 26.38 -16.96
C SER A 192 2.43 25.98 -16.62
N ILE A 193 2.76 24.70 -16.66
CA ILE A 193 4.11 24.19 -16.34
C ILE A 193 4.59 23.31 -17.51
N PRO A 194 5.84 23.50 -17.99
CA PRO A 194 6.39 22.67 -19.05
C PRO A 194 6.37 21.20 -18.68
N ILE A 195 5.99 20.35 -19.63
CA ILE A 195 6.27 18.92 -19.54
C ILE A 195 7.72 18.78 -19.94
N HIS A 196 8.62 18.62 -18.96
CA HIS A 196 9.99 18.21 -19.26
C HIS A 196 9.95 16.78 -19.80
N ILE A 197 9.86 16.65 -21.12
CA ILE A 197 10.03 15.39 -21.84
C ILE A 197 11.34 14.79 -21.30
N PRO A 198 11.34 13.56 -20.77
CA PRO A 198 12.59 12.99 -20.30
C PRO A 198 13.55 12.92 -21.48
N CYS A 199 14.65 13.66 -21.34
CA CYS A 199 15.89 13.39 -22.04
C CYS A 199 16.11 11.86 -22.02
N ARG A 200 16.41 11.30 -23.18
CA ARG A 200 16.63 9.86 -23.47
C ARG A 200 17.86 9.28 -22.75
N LYS A 201 18.26 9.84 -21.60
CA LYS A 201 19.44 9.45 -20.81
C LYS A 201 18.97 8.97 -19.43
N ASP A 202 19.19 7.67 -19.22
CA ASP A 202 18.77 6.83 -18.09
C ASP A 202 19.50 7.14 -16.76
N TYR A 203 19.53 8.39 -16.30
CA TYR A 203 20.12 8.71 -15.00
C TYR A 203 19.03 8.93 -13.93
N CYS A 204 18.78 7.89 -13.14
CA CYS A 204 18.07 7.98 -11.87
C CYS A 204 19.11 7.85 -10.74
N PRO A 205 19.34 8.88 -9.89
CA PRO A 205 20.41 8.85 -8.88
C PRO A 205 20.18 7.83 -7.75
N ILE A 206 18.97 7.29 -7.61
CA ILE A 206 18.58 6.44 -6.46
C ILE A 206 19.27 5.07 -6.49
N THR A 207 19.79 4.62 -7.64
CA THR A 207 20.51 3.35 -7.73
C THR A 207 21.94 3.37 -7.17
N GLN A 208 22.46 4.52 -6.70
CA GLN A 208 23.82 4.58 -6.12
C GLN A 208 23.88 4.45 -4.58
N TYR A 209 22.76 4.52 -3.87
CA TYR A 209 22.76 4.56 -2.40
C TYR A 209 22.47 3.22 -1.70
N SER A 210 22.66 2.09 -2.36
CA SER A 210 22.39 0.78 -1.73
C SER A 210 23.39 -0.31 -2.10
N VAL A 211 24.69 -0.08 -1.89
CA VAL A 211 25.66 -1.18 -1.68
C VAL A 211 26.79 -0.71 -0.75
N MET A 212 26.54 -0.77 0.57
CA MET A 212 27.60 -0.89 1.58
C MET A 212 27.14 -1.96 2.57
N ASN A 213 27.10 -3.20 2.08
CA ASN A 213 27.46 -4.45 2.77
C ASN A 213 27.03 -5.64 1.91
N GLY A 214 28.01 -6.48 1.58
CA GLY A 214 28.04 -7.33 0.41
C GLY A 214 26.98 -8.42 0.32
N TYR A 215 26.32 -8.45 -0.83
CA TYR A 215 25.94 -9.64 -1.60
C TYR A 215 25.90 -9.19 -3.07
N GLU A 216 26.92 -9.56 -3.85
CA GLU A 216 26.96 -9.31 -5.30
C GLU A 216 25.95 -10.21 -6.00
N ASN A 217 24.74 -9.70 -6.20
CA ASN A 217 23.84 -10.10 -7.28
C ASN A 217 23.12 -8.85 -7.76
N THR A 218 23.90 -7.94 -8.35
CA THR A 218 23.39 -6.81 -9.12
C THR A 218 22.75 -7.36 -10.39
N PHE A 219 21.45 -7.10 -10.57
CA PHE A 219 20.81 -7.29 -11.87
C PHE A 219 21.52 -6.38 -12.87
N PRO A 220 22.16 -6.91 -13.93
CA PRO A 220 22.67 -6.05 -14.98
C PRO A 220 21.46 -5.42 -15.67
N CYS A 221 21.30 -4.12 -15.49
CA CYS A 221 20.52 -3.30 -16.41
C CYS A 221 21.25 -3.44 -17.76
N LYS A 222 20.71 -4.23 -18.69
CA LYS A 222 21.29 -4.32 -20.04
C LYS A 222 21.18 -2.95 -20.68
N GLU A 223 22.26 -2.20 -20.63
CA GLU A 223 22.56 -1.15 -21.59
C GLU A 223 22.57 -1.77 -22.98
N GLN A 224 22.04 -1.04 -23.95
CA GLN A 224 21.96 -1.48 -25.33
C GLN A 224 23.35 -1.81 -25.88
N LEU A 225 23.63 -3.10 -26.08
CA LEU A 225 24.67 -3.56 -26.98
C LEU A 225 24.04 -3.85 -28.34
N SER A 226 24.67 -3.30 -29.36
CA SER A 226 24.36 -3.45 -30.79
C SER A 226 24.11 -4.91 -31.20
N PRO A 227 23.32 -5.15 -32.25
CA PRO A 227 22.94 -6.49 -32.67
C PRO A 227 24.10 -7.17 -33.40
N LYS A 228 24.97 -7.84 -32.65
CA LYS A 228 25.81 -8.96 -33.10
C LYS A 228 26.44 -9.57 -31.85
N ASP A 229 25.91 -10.73 -31.47
CA ASP A 229 26.57 -11.87 -30.83
C ASP A 229 25.53 -12.66 -30.03
N LYS A 230 24.99 -13.69 -30.69
CA LYS A 230 24.19 -14.73 -30.07
C LYS A 230 25.16 -15.77 -29.53
N GLU A 231 25.44 -15.75 -28.22
CA GLU A 231 25.76 -16.97 -27.49
C GLU A 231 25.05 -16.98 -26.14
N ALA A 232 24.54 -18.17 -25.81
CA ALA A 232 23.54 -18.41 -24.79
C ALA A 232 24.12 -18.34 -23.37
N SER A 233 23.71 -17.33 -22.59
CA SER A 233 23.79 -17.36 -21.13
C SER A 233 22.44 -17.79 -20.55
N LYS A 234 22.47 -18.71 -19.56
CA LYS A 234 21.30 -19.24 -18.85
C LYS A 234 20.45 -18.07 -18.32
N GLY A 235 19.20 -17.98 -18.78
CA GLY A 235 18.39 -16.76 -18.77
C GLY A 235 17.93 -16.26 -17.40
N ASN A 236 18.22 -15.00 -17.10
CA ASN A 236 17.51 -14.25 -16.06
C ASN A 236 16.06 -14.01 -16.53
N LYS A 237 15.10 -14.60 -15.81
CA LYS A 237 13.68 -14.34 -16.02
C LYS A 237 13.37 -12.89 -15.61
N VAL A 238 12.73 -12.13 -16.48
CA VAL A 238 12.28 -10.76 -16.18
C VAL A 238 11.19 -10.83 -15.10
N PRO A 239 11.27 -10.04 -14.02
CA PRO A 239 10.27 -10.11 -12.96
C PRO A 239 8.89 -9.65 -13.43
N HIS A 240 7.84 -10.27 -12.90
CA HIS A 240 6.45 -9.99 -13.25
C HIS A 240 5.75 -9.16 -12.17
N VAL A 241 5.21 -8.01 -12.58
CA VAL A 241 4.38 -7.10 -11.78
C VAL A 241 2.91 -7.28 -12.18
N LEU A 242 2.06 -7.67 -11.25
CA LEU A 242 0.61 -7.70 -11.43
C LEU A 242 0.00 -6.40 -10.87
N LEU A 243 -0.68 -5.64 -11.72
CA LEU A 243 -1.44 -4.46 -11.31
C LEU A 243 -2.92 -4.85 -11.15
N VAL A 244 -3.47 -4.72 -9.96
CA VAL A 244 -4.90 -4.92 -9.68
C VAL A 244 -5.55 -3.57 -9.43
N MET A 245 -6.19 -3.01 -10.46
CA MET A 245 -6.71 -1.65 -10.44
C MET A 245 -7.78 -1.42 -11.50
N ALA A 246 -8.82 -0.66 -11.15
CA ALA A 246 -9.89 -0.27 -12.06
C ALA A 246 -9.57 1.01 -12.86
N ASP A 247 -8.61 1.82 -12.38
CA ASP A 247 -8.16 3.02 -13.08
C ASP A 247 -7.33 2.63 -14.32
N THR A 248 -7.99 2.62 -15.47
CA THR A 248 -7.39 2.31 -16.78
C THR A 248 -6.30 3.30 -17.19
N GLU A 249 -6.35 4.55 -16.72
CA GLU A 249 -5.37 5.57 -17.07
C GLU A 249 -4.11 5.42 -16.22
N LEU A 250 -4.26 5.22 -14.90
CA LEU A 250 -3.12 4.95 -14.02
C LEU A 250 -2.46 3.60 -14.34
N SER A 251 -3.24 2.56 -14.62
CA SER A 251 -2.70 1.26 -15.04
C SER A 251 -1.94 1.34 -16.36
N GLY A 252 -2.46 2.06 -17.36
CA GLY A 252 -1.76 2.32 -18.61
C GLY A 252 -0.44 3.05 -18.41
N TYR A 253 -0.44 4.09 -17.57
CA TYR A 253 0.77 4.84 -17.21
C TYR A 253 1.81 3.94 -16.51
N LEU A 254 1.42 3.20 -15.47
CA LEU A 254 2.32 2.31 -14.74
C LEU A 254 2.83 1.18 -15.64
N HIS A 255 1.97 0.63 -16.50
CA HIS A 255 2.35 -0.36 -17.49
C HIS A 255 3.44 0.17 -18.42
N GLU A 256 3.28 1.35 -19.02
CA GLU A 256 4.30 1.95 -19.89
C GLU A 256 5.63 2.15 -19.14
N ARG A 257 5.58 2.67 -17.91
CA ARG A 257 6.77 2.99 -17.12
C ARG A 257 7.51 1.77 -16.60
N PHE A 258 6.80 0.70 -16.27
CA PHE A 258 7.37 -0.52 -15.72
C PHE A 258 7.74 -1.54 -16.80
N SER A 259 7.12 -1.51 -17.98
CA SER A 259 7.40 -2.45 -19.08
C SER A 259 8.86 -2.46 -19.54
N LYS A 260 9.64 -1.40 -19.28
CA LYS A 260 11.08 -1.35 -19.58
C LYS A 260 11.90 -2.32 -18.72
N ASN A 261 11.44 -2.65 -17.53
CA ASN A 261 12.20 -3.41 -16.53
C ASN A 261 11.48 -4.66 -16.03
N PHE A 262 10.17 -4.73 -16.23
CA PHE A 262 9.31 -5.78 -15.72
C PHE A 262 8.36 -6.28 -16.80
N GLN A 263 7.95 -7.54 -16.71
CA GLN A 263 6.72 -7.99 -17.33
C GLN A 263 5.56 -7.39 -16.53
N VAL A 264 4.58 -6.77 -17.17
CA VAL A 264 3.44 -6.15 -16.49
C VAL A 264 2.14 -6.78 -16.99
N SER A 265 1.23 -7.11 -16.08
CA SER A 265 -0.14 -7.47 -16.42
C SER A 265 -1.11 -6.62 -15.60
N VAL A 266 -2.21 -6.20 -16.22
CA VAL A 266 -3.27 -5.41 -15.58
C VAL A 266 -4.49 -6.29 -15.36
N PHE A 267 -5.15 -6.12 -14.21
CA PHE A 267 -6.35 -6.82 -13.84
C PHE A 267 -7.33 -5.87 -13.17
N ASP A 268 -8.53 -5.78 -13.70
CA ASP A 268 -9.59 -4.90 -13.22
C ASP A 268 -10.64 -5.65 -12.39
N ASN A 269 -10.75 -6.97 -12.52
CA ASN A 269 -11.73 -7.76 -11.76
C ASN A 269 -11.12 -8.38 -10.48
N PRO A 270 -11.36 -7.80 -9.28
CA PRO A 270 -10.76 -8.28 -8.04
C PRO A 270 -11.16 -9.72 -7.64
N GLU A 271 -12.37 -10.17 -7.99
CA GLU A 271 -12.90 -11.48 -7.60
C GLU A 271 -12.16 -12.66 -8.26
N LEU A 272 -11.48 -12.38 -9.36
CA LEU A 272 -10.79 -13.40 -10.16
C LEU A 272 -9.29 -13.50 -9.84
N VAL A 273 -8.78 -12.69 -8.91
CA VAL A 273 -7.35 -12.62 -8.58
C VAL A 273 -6.84 -13.94 -8.01
N CYS A 274 -7.60 -14.58 -7.11
CA CYS A 274 -7.23 -15.86 -6.51
C CYS A 274 -7.66 -17.08 -7.35
N SER A 275 -8.64 -16.93 -8.26
CA SER A 275 -9.27 -18.04 -8.98
C SER A 275 -8.76 -18.27 -10.41
N SER A 276 -8.00 -17.33 -10.99
CA SER A 276 -7.59 -17.43 -12.40
C SER A 276 -6.30 -18.28 -12.60
N PRO A 277 -6.33 -19.33 -13.44
CA PRO A 277 -5.19 -20.24 -13.65
C PRO A 277 -4.03 -19.62 -14.45
N THR A 278 -4.27 -18.53 -15.18
CA THR A 278 -3.30 -17.81 -16.02
C THR A 278 -2.35 -16.89 -15.23
N GLN A 279 -2.61 -16.65 -13.95
CA GLN A 279 -1.89 -15.68 -13.11
C GLN A 279 -0.89 -16.29 -12.11
N ARG A 280 -0.56 -17.58 -12.26
CA ARG A 280 0.33 -18.25 -11.30
C ARG A 280 1.77 -17.71 -11.38
N ASN A 281 2.12 -16.89 -10.38
CA ASN A 281 3.44 -16.43 -9.94
C ASN A 281 3.91 -15.03 -10.39
N PRO A 282 3.16 -13.94 -10.11
CA PRO A 282 3.78 -12.62 -10.10
C PRO A 282 4.86 -12.56 -9.01
N ASP A 283 5.90 -11.77 -9.30
CA ASP A 283 6.97 -11.48 -8.36
C ASP A 283 6.54 -10.40 -7.35
N VAL A 284 5.60 -9.53 -7.73
CA VAL A 284 4.94 -8.54 -6.87
C VAL A 284 3.51 -8.23 -7.38
N ILE A 285 2.61 -7.87 -6.46
CA ILE A 285 1.25 -7.41 -6.76
C ILE A 285 1.11 -5.96 -6.27
N ILE A 286 0.53 -5.09 -7.09
CA ILE A 286 0.19 -3.72 -6.72
C ILE A 286 -1.33 -3.60 -6.77
N VAL A 287 -1.94 -3.24 -5.65
CA VAL A 287 -3.39 -3.17 -5.47
C VAL A 287 -3.79 -1.71 -5.26
N ASP A 288 -4.77 -1.22 -6.02
CA ASP A 288 -5.36 0.10 -5.79
C ASP A 288 -6.29 0.10 -4.58
N GLU A 289 -6.53 1.28 -4.00
CA GLU A 289 -7.33 1.44 -2.77
C GLU A 289 -8.73 0.86 -2.91
N THR A 290 -9.30 1.02 -4.11
CA THR A 290 -10.59 0.46 -4.49
C THR A 290 -10.51 -0.07 -5.92
N VAL A 291 -11.03 -1.28 -6.13
CA VAL A 291 -11.06 -1.94 -7.43
C VAL A 291 -12.49 -2.41 -7.68
N ASN A 292 -13.20 -1.77 -8.59
CA ASN A 292 -14.59 -2.11 -8.96
C ASN A 292 -15.54 -2.28 -7.75
N GLY A 293 -15.38 -1.42 -6.73
CA GLY A 293 -16.22 -1.42 -5.53
C GLY A 293 -15.70 -2.28 -4.37
N ILE A 294 -14.66 -3.09 -4.58
CA ILE A 294 -14.00 -3.85 -3.51
C ILE A 294 -12.84 -3.03 -2.93
N TYR A 295 -12.71 -3.04 -1.60
CA TYR A 295 -11.60 -2.37 -0.92
C TYR A 295 -10.31 -3.16 -1.09
N GLY A 296 -9.24 -2.49 -1.53
CA GLY A 296 -7.93 -3.09 -1.76
C GLY A 296 -7.35 -3.77 -0.52
N SER A 297 -7.66 -3.27 0.69
CA SER A 297 -7.27 -3.91 1.95
C SER A 297 -7.92 -5.27 2.18
N GLU A 298 -9.16 -5.46 1.74
CA GLU A 298 -9.83 -6.77 1.82
C GLU A 298 -9.14 -7.75 0.87
N LEU A 299 -8.89 -7.32 -0.37
CA LEU A 299 -8.17 -8.11 -1.36
C LEU A 299 -6.74 -8.46 -0.91
N CYS A 300 -6.02 -7.52 -0.29
CA CYS A 300 -4.71 -7.79 0.32
C CYS A 300 -4.81 -8.92 1.35
N SER A 301 -5.83 -8.87 2.23
CA SER A 301 -6.04 -9.89 3.26
C SER A 301 -6.33 -11.26 2.66
N GLU A 302 -7.14 -11.32 1.60
CA GLU A 302 -7.43 -12.54 0.85
C GLU A 302 -6.18 -13.13 0.18
N ILE A 303 -5.40 -12.31 -0.52
CA ILE A 303 -4.13 -12.73 -1.14
C ILE A 303 -3.16 -13.28 -0.09
N LYS A 304 -3.12 -12.67 1.10
CA LYS A 304 -2.27 -13.12 2.21
C LYS A 304 -2.78 -14.37 2.93
N ALA A 305 -4.08 -14.65 2.87
CA ALA A 305 -4.67 -15.87 3.38
C ALA A 305 -4.51 -17.07 2.43
N ASP A 306 -4.37 -16.81 1.12
CA ASP A 306 -4.19 -17.85 0.09
C ASP A 306 -2.79 -18.50 0.19
N THR A 307 -2.72 -19.82 0.35
CA THR A 307 -1.46 -20.57 0.54
C THR A 307 -0.53 -20.53 -0.67
N CYS A 308 -1.05 -20.29 -1.88
CA CYS A 308 -0.27 -20.19 -3.11
C CYS A 308 0.27 -18.76 -3.32
N MET A 309 -0.39 -17.74 -2.78
CA MET A 309 -0.08 -16.33 -3.03
C MET A 309 0.45 -15.56 -1.82
N CYS A 310 0.33 -16.09 -0.60
CA CYS A 310 0.65 -15.39 0.64
C CYS A 310 2.09 -14.85 0.73
N ASN A 311 3.02 -15.53 0.06
CA ASN A 311 4.44 -15.16 0.02
C ASN A 311 4.78 -14.19 -1.12
N ILE A 312 3.81 -13.76 -1.93
CA ILE A 312 4.00 -12.75 -2.97
C ILE A 312 3.90 -11.37 -2.30
N PRO A 313 4.88 -10.46 -2.50
CA PRO A 313 4.82 -9.13 -1.93
C PRO A 313 3.65 -8.34 -2.53
N VAL A 314 2.93 -7.62 -1.68
CA VAL A 314 1.78 -6.80 -2.05
C VAL A 314 2.04 -5.36 -1.66
N ILE A 315 1.91 -4.44 -2.63
CA ILE A 315 1.95 -2.99 -2.42
C ILE A 315 0.51 -2.46 -2.54
N LEU A 316 -0.02 -1.88 -1.47
CA LEU A 316 -1.32 -1.22 -1.47
C LEU A 316 -1.15 0.28 -1.75
N LEU A 317 -1.87 0.79 -2.75
CA LEU A 317 -1.92 2.22 -3.08
C LEU A 317 -3.13 2.86 -2.40
N ILE A 318 -2.96 4.01 -1.74
CA ILE A 318 -4.04 4.72 -1.04
C ILE A 318 -4.12 6.20 -1.46
N SER A 319 -5.32 6.76 -1.62
CA SER A 319 -5.52 8.13 -2.10
C SER A 319 -5.32 9.19 -1.02
N LEU A 320 -5.59 8.82 0.25
CA LEU A 320 -5.47 9.67 1.43
C LEU A 320 -4.82 8.88 2.57
N CYS A 321 -4.11 9.60 3.43
CA CYS A 321 -3.57 9.07 4.67
C CYS A 321 -4.02 9.99 5.81
N ASP A 322 -5.19 9.72 6.39
CA ASP A 322 -5.43 10.12 7.77
C ASP A 322 -4.90 9.03 8.71
N SER A 323 -4.61 9.40 9.95
CA SER A 323 -3.99 8.49 10.92
C SER A 323 -4.82 7.24 11.18
N GLU A 324 -6.15 7.31 11.03
CA GLU A 324 -7.05 6.19 11.26
C GLU A 324 -7.09 5.22 10.06
N SER A 325 -7.21 5.73 8.83
CA SER A 325 -7.19 4.88 7.63
C SER A 325 -5.84 4.19 7.48
N TYR A 326 -4.72 4.88 7.77
CA TYR A 326 -3.39 4.26 7.72
C TYR A 326 -3.26 3.06 8.67
N LEU A 327 -3.78 3.17 9.89
CA LEU A 327 -3.77 2.07 10.85
C LEU A 327 -4.66 0.91 10.39
N ALA A 328 -5.82 1.20 9.80
CA ALA A 328 -6.68 0.18 9.19
C ALA A 328 -5.97 -0.56 8.05
N HIS A 329 -5.18 0.15 7.23
CA HIS A 329 -4.44 -0.45 6.12
C HIS A 329 -3.22 -1.26 6.57
N ILE A 330 -2.57 -0.95 7.70
CA ILE A 330 -1.47 -1.79 8.23
C ILE A 330 -1.96 -3.20 8.57
N GLY A 331 -3.22 -3.34 9.02
CA GLY A 331 -3.78 -4.63 9.42
C GLY A 331 -4.01 -5.64 8.28
N CYS A 332 -4.00 -5.21 7.02
CA CYS A 332 -4.36 -6.05 5.88
C CYS A 332 -3.24 -7.00 5.38
N GLY A 333 -2.05 -6.92 5.98
CA GLY A 333 -0.92 -7.77 5.62
C GLY A 333 -0.17 -7.34 4.34
N ALA A 334 -0.48 -6.18 3.75
CA ALA A 334 0.35 -5.62 2.68
C ALA A 334 1.81 -5.42 3.15
N ASP A 335 2.77 -5.77 2.30
CA ASP A 335 4.20 -5.60 2.60
C ASP A 335 4.60 -4.12 2.56
N LYS A 336 3.81 -3.31 1.85
CA LYS A 336 4.03 -1.88 1.69
C LYS A 336 2.69 -1.17 1.44
N VAL A 337 2.48 -0.04 2.11
CA VAL A 337 1.40 0.91 1.81
C VAL A 337 2.05 2.19 1.26
N GLU A 338 1.61 2.65 0.10
CA GLU A 338 2.14 3.85 -0.57
C GLU A 338 0.99 4.76 -1.02
N LEU A 339 1.24 6.07 -1.04
CA LEU A 339 0.27 7.00 -1.59
C LEU A 339 0.13 6.78 -3.10
N ARG A 340 -1.12 6.84 -3.59
CA ARG A 340 -1.44 6.78 -5.02
C ARG A 340 -0.74 7.88 -5.81
N MET A 341 -0.35 8.99 -5.16
CA MET A 341 0.61 9.95 -5.68
C MET A 341 2.00 9.30 -5.85
N ILE A 342 2.13 8.50 -6.91
CA ILE A 342 3.28 7.64 -7.10
C ILE A 342 4.43 8.43 -7.72
N ASN A 343 5.49 8.61 -6.93
CA ASN A 343 6.82 8.80 -7.48
C ASN A 343 7.25 7.47 -8.13
N VAL A 344 7.25 7.41 -9.45
CA VAL A 344 7.49 6.16 -10.20
C VAL A 344 8.88 5.57 -9.91
N CYS A 345 9.88 6.43 -9.73
CA CYS A 345 11.23 5.99 -9.40
C CYS A 345 11.29 5.34 -8.01
N LYS A 346 10.59 5.94 -7.03
CA LYS A 346 10.47 5.39 -5.68
C LYS A 346 9.73 4.04 -5.71
N LEU A 347 8.57 3.98 -6.36
CA LEU A 347 7.79 2.74 -6.45
C LEU A 347 8.56 1.62 -7.16
N LYS A 348 9.32 1.95 -8.21
CA LYS A 348 10.23 0.99 -8.87
C LYS A 348 11.30 0.46 -7.92
N ALA A 349 11.90 1.32 -7.10
CA ALA A 349 12.89 0.91 -6.11
C ALA A 349 12.27 0.00 -5.03
N ASP A 350 11.07 0.34 -4.54
CA ASP A 350 10.31 -0.47 -3.59
C ASP A 350 9.99 -1.86 -4.17
N ILE A 351 9.53 -1.93 -5.43
CA ILE A 351 9.29 -3.20 -6.15
C ILE A 351 10.55 -4.07 -6.18
N ILE A 352 11.69 -3.50 -6.60
CA ILE A 352 12.96 -4.24 -6.70
C ILE A 352 13.40 -4.72 -5.31
N ALA A 353 13.29 -3.87 -4.29
CA ALA A 353 13.65 -4.20 -2.92
C ALA A 353 12.81 -5.38 -2.39
N LEU A 354 11.49 -5.36 -2.62
CA LEU A 354 10.59 -6.43 -2.19
C LEU A 354 10.87 -7.76 -2.91
N ILE A 355 11.10 -7.72 -4.23
CA ILE A 355 11.44 -8.91 -5.03
C ILE A 355 12.75 -9.52 -4.54
N ASN A 356 13.78 -8.68 -4.33
CA ASN A 356 15.10 -9.13 -3.87
C ASN A 356 15.03 -9.70 -2.45
N HIS A 357 14.25 -9.06 -1.58
CA HIS A 357 14.05 -9.55 -0.22
C HIS A 357 13.42 -10.94 -0.23
N ARG A 358 12.39 -11.16 -1.06
CA ARG A 358 11.77 -12.48 -1.23
C ARG A 358 12.73 -13.51 -1.81
N ALA A 359 13.52 -13.14 -2.82
CA ALA A 359 14.50 -14.04 -3.44
C ALA A 359 15.56 -14.48 -2.43
N ALA A 360 16.12 -13.54 -1.68
CA ALA A 360 17.11 -13.80 -0.63
C ALA A 360 16.54 -14.66 0.51
N GLN A 361 15.29 -14.42 0.92
CA GLN A 361 14.62 -15.29 1.91
C GLN A 361 14.46 -16.73 1.39
N LYS A 362 14.05 -16.89 0.13
CA LYS A 362 13.89 -18.21 -0.51
C LYS A 362 15.23 -18.93 -0.65
N GLU A 363 16.29 -18.21 -0.98
CA GLU A 363 17.65 -18.76 -1.09
C GLU A 363 18.21 -19.20 0.26
N ARG A 364 18.14 -18.33 1.28
CA ARG A 364 18.53 -18.66 2.66
C ARG A 364 17.77 -19.88 3.18
N LEU A 365 16.48 -19.99 2.85
CA LEU A 365 15.67 -21.14 3.25
C LEU A 365 16.09 -22.43 2.52
N LYS A 366 16.47 -22.35 1.24
CA LYS A 366 16.98 -23.48 0.46
C LYS A 366 18.35 -23.95 0.96
N GLU A 367 19.28 -23.03 1.18
CA GLU A 367 20.63 -23.33 1.71
C GLU A 367 20.54 -23.98 3.08
N PHE A 368 19.67 -23.45 3.94
CA PHE A 368 19.44 -24.02 5.26
C PHE A 368 18.77 -25.39 5.19
N ALA A 369 17.81 -25.60 4.27
CA ALA A 369 17.21 -26.91 4.03
C ALA A 369 18.26 -27.92 3.52
N ALA A 370 19.16 -27.51 2.62
CA ALA A 370 20.24 -28.33 2.11
C ALA A 370 21.29 -28.68 3.19
N ALA A 371 21.57 -27.76 4.12
CA ALA A 371 22.54 -27.96 5.20
C ALA A 371 22.01 -28.84 6.35
N THR A 372 20.69 -29.04 6.47
CA THR A 372 20.06 -29.78 7.59
C THR A 372 19.61 -31.20 7.21
N LEU A 373 19.76 -31.60 5.94
CA LEU A 373 19.44 -32.96 5.46
C LEU A 373 20.75 -33.77 5.31
N PRO A 374 20.90 -34.94 5.96
CA PRO A 374 22.01 -35.83 5.65
C PRO A 374 21.93 -36.23 4.18
N ALA A 375 23.04 -36.06 3.46
CA ALA A 375 23.18 -36.49 2.09
C ALA A 375 22.99 -38.02 2.03
N ASN A 376 21.78 -38.47 1.68
CA ASN A 376 21.53 -39.74 1.02
C ASN A 376 20.17 -39.69 0.32
N HIS A 377 20.21 -40.01 -0.97
CA HIS A 377 19.12 -40.07 -1.95
C HIS A 377 18.65 -38.73 -2.53
N SER A 378 19.46 -38.24 -3.47
CA SER A 378 18.98 -37.46 -4.60
C SER A 378 18.17 -38.35 -5.53
N GLU A 379 16.85 -38.32 -5.41
CA GLU A 379 15.97 -38.50 -6.57
C GLU A 379 14.92 -37.39 -6.56
N LYS A 380 14.63 -36.83 -7.72
CA LYS A 380 13.59 -35.83 -7.94
C LYS A 380 12.23 -36.44 -7.60
N VAL A 381 11.85 -36.39 -6.33
CA VAL A 381 10.48 -36.64 -5.89
C VAL A 381 9.80 -35.28 -5.74
N SER A 382 8.64 -35.15 -6.36
CA SER A 382 7.75 -33.99 -6.30
C SER A 382 7.66 -33.46 -4.87
N GLN A 383 7.94 -32.16 -4.67
CA GLN A 383 8.04 -31.51 -3.35
C GLN A 383 6.82 -31.79 -2.41
N GLY A 384 5.65 -32.08 -2.98
CA GLY A 384 4.43 -32.44 -2.24
C GLY A 384 4.50 -33.76 -1.47
N ASP A 385 5.23 -34.77 -1.95
CA ASP A 385 5.31 -36.09 -1.28
C ASP A 385 6.20 -36.03 -0.03
N SER A 386 7.27 -35.22 -0.07
CA SER A 386 8.16 -35.03 1.08
C SER A 386 7.49 -34.29 2.24
N ASP A 387 6.57 -33.36 1.96
CA ASP A 387 5.86 -32.60 2.98
C ASP A 387 4.79 -33.47 3.67
N ALA A 388 4.08 -34.31 2.91
CA ALA A 388 3.12 -35.26 3.46
C ALA A 388 3.80 -36.29 4.39
N ILE A 389 4.97 -36.82 4.01
CA ILE A 389 5.76 -37.75 4.85
C ILE A 389 6.20 -37.09 6.16
N LEU A 390 6.56 -35.79 6.11
CA LEU A 390 6.97 -35.07 7.32
C LEU A 390 5.79 -34.85 8.27
N ILE A 391 4.62 -34.47 7.75
CA ILE A 391 3.41 -34.30 8.58
C ILE A 391 2.95 -35.62 9.20
N ASP A 392 2.98 -36.71 8.44
CA ASP A 392 2.68 -38.06 8.95
C ASP A 392 3.64 -38.47 10.09
N LYS A 393 4.95 -38.20 9.93
CA LYS A 393 5.93 -38.41 11.01
C LYS A 393 5.61 -37.57 12.25
N ILE A 394 5.31 -36.28 12.08
CA ILE A 394 4.95 -35.40 13.20
C ILE A 394 3.72 -35.94 13.93
N GLN A 395 2.68 -36.33 13.19
CA GLN A 395 1.46 -36.87 13.76
C GLN A 395 1.73 -38.15 14.56
N LYS A 396 2.50 -39.10 14.01
CA LYS A 396 2.89 -40.33 14.72
C LYS A 396 3.68 -40.05 16.01
N CYS A 397 4.59 -39.08 15.98
CA CYS A 397 5.33 -38.65 17.17
C CYS A 397 4.40 -38.04 18.23
N LEU A 398 3.41 -37.25 17.81
CA LEU A 398 2.42 -36.65 18.71
C LEU A 398 1.45 -37.70 19.29
N GLU A 399 0.99 -38.66 18.49
CA GLU A 399 0.14 -39.77 18.94
C GLU A 399 0.85 -40.62 19.98
N LYS A 400 2.10 -41.00 19.71
CA LYS A 400 2.92 -41.81 20.62
C LYS A 400 3.17 -41.12 21.96
N ASN A 401 3.27 -39.79 21.98
CA ASN A 401 3.61 -39.01 23.17
C ASN A 401 2.43 -38.20 23.73
N LEU A 402 1.19 -38.51 23.33
CA LEU A 402 0.02 -37.68 23.60
C LEU A 402 -0.23 -37.43 25.09
N SER A 403 -0.08 -38.47 25.92
CA SER A 403 -0.30 -38.42 27.37
C SER A 403 0.90 -37.91 28.16
N SER A 404 2.01 -37.60 27.51
CA SER A 404 3.23 -37.13 28.17
C SER A 404 3.15 -35.63 28.44
N GLU A 405 3.04 -35.27 29.72
CA GLU A 405 2.98 -33.88 30.20
C GLU A 405 4.26 -33.09 29.88
N LYS A 406 5.39 -33.77 29.76
CA LYS A 406 6.71 -33.16 29.52
C LYS A 406 7.11 -33.12 28.05
N TYR A 407 6.26 -33.52 27.12
CA TYR A 407 6.62 -33.56 25.70
C TYR A 407 6.65 -32.15 25.10
N THR A 408 7.85 -31.55 25.07
CA THR A 408 8.05 -30.20 24.55
C THR A 408 8.30 -30.20 23.04
N VAL A 409 8.22 -29.00 22.44
CA VAL A 409 8.63 -28.80 21.04
C VAL A 409 10.09 -29.25 20.84
N GLU A 410 10.98 -29.12 21.83
CA GLU A 410 12.37 -29.57 21.70
C GLU A 410 12.47 -31.09 21.56
N MET A 411 11.68 -31.85 22.32
CA MET A 411 11.65 -33.31 22.23
C MET A 411 11.09 -33.77 20.88
N LEU A 412 10.04 -33.10 20.39
CA LEU A 412 9.49 -33.37 19.06
C LEU A 412 10.51 -33.07 17.94
N CYS A 413 11.31 -32.01 18.09
CA CYS A 413 12.39 -31.71 17.15
C CYS A 413 13.45 -32.84 17.14
N ALA A 414 13.83 -33.33 18.32
CA ALA A 414 14.78 -34.42 18.46
C ALA A 414 14.26 -35.74 17.84
N ASP A 415 13.01 -36.09 18.09
CA ASP A 415 12.37 -37.31 17.55
C ASP A 415 12.28 -37.29 16.01
N ILE A 416 12.10 -36.12 15.42
CA ILE A 416 12.02 -35.93 13.97
C ILE A 416 13.42 -35.84 13.34
N GLY A 417 14.45 -35.55 14.13
CA GLY A 417 15.81 -35.34 13.65
C GLY A 417 16.04 -33.96 13.02
N MET A 418 15.31 -32.95 13.48
CA MET A 418 15.43 -31.56 12.99
C MET A 418 15.88 -30.61 14.09
N SER A 419 16.68 -29.60 13.73
CA SER A 419 16.95 -28.50 14.67
C SER A 419 15.66 -27.72 14.98
N ARG A 420 15.59 -27.10 16.16
CA ARG A 420 14.39 -26.36 16.61
C ARG A 420 13.94 -25.31 15.60
N THR A 421 14.89 -24.57 15.04
CA THR A 421 14.63 -23.51 14.05
C THR A 421 14.18 -24.09 12.71
N ALA A 422 14.78 -25.19 12.25
CA ALA A 422 14.37 -25.89 11.03
C ALA A 422 12.95 -26.43 11.14
N PHE A 423 12.65 -27.07 12.27
CA PHE A 423 11.33 -27.58 12.56
C PHE A 423 10.28 -26.46 12.61
N TYR A 424 10.59 -25.37 13.31
CA TYR A 424 9.68 -24.22 13.43
C TYR A 424 9.30 -23.64 12.06
N ASN A 425 10.29 -23.41 11.21
CA ASN A 425 10.06 -22.80 9.91
C ASN A 425 9.40 -23.79 8.94
N ARG A 426 9.75 -25.08 8.99
CA ARG A 426 9.18 -26.10 8.11
C ARG A 426 7.72 -26.39 8.44
N VAL A 427 7.36 -26.52 9.72
CA VAL A 427 5.97 -26.71 10.15
C VAL A 427 5.14 -25.46 9.87
N LYS A 428 5.69 -24.25 10.11
CA LYS A 428 5.00 -23.01 9.77
C LYS A 428 4.76 -22.87 8.28
N PHE A 429 5.70 -23.32 7.45
CA PHE A 429 5.57 -23.32 6.00
C PHE A 429 4.49 -24.31 5.50
N ILE A 430 4.49 -25.54 6.03
CA ILE A 430 3.55 -26.59 5.56
C ILE A 430 2.15 -26.38 6.12
N VAL A 431 2.03 -26.00 7.41
CA VAL A 431 0.76 -25.98 8.15
C VAL A 431 0.23 -24.56 8.39
N GLY A 432 1.01 -23.51 8.11
CA GLY A 432 0.63 -22.12 8.35
C GLY A 432 0.59 -21.72 9.84
N LYS A 433 0.98 -22.61 10.76
CA LYS A 433 0.93 -22.40 12.21
C LYS A 433 2.30 -22.64 12.84
N SER A 434 2.61 -21.94 13.94
CA SER A 434 3.79 -22.28 14.75
C SER A 434 3.66 -23.73 15.26
N PRO A 435 4.76 -24.49 15.44
CA PRO A 435 4.68 -25.82 16.04
C PRO A 435 3.93 -25.87 17.36
N THR A 436 4.10 -24.87 18.22
CA THR A 436 3.34 -24.79 19.48
C THR A 436 1.84 -24.74 19.23
N ASN A 437 1.39 -23.90 18.28
CA ASN A 437 -0.01 -23.81 17.91
C ASN A 437 -0.51 -25.06 17.16
N TYR A 438 0.37 -25.71 16.40
CA TYR A 438 0.06 -26.97 15.72
C TYR A 438 -0.21 -28.09 16.72
N ILE A 439 0.69 -28.31 17.69
CA ILE A 439 0.53 -29.28 18.78
C ILE A 439 -0.76 -28.98 19.56
N LEU A 440 -1.01 -27.71 19.88
CA LEU A 440 -2.23 -27.29 20.55
C LEU A 440 -3.47 -27.68 19.72
N SER A 441 -3.49 -27.34 18.42
CA SER A 441 -4.62 -27.67 17.54
C SER A 441 -4.83 -29.17 17.39
N TYR A 442 -3.76 -29.95 17.36
CA TYR A 442 -3.80 -31.41 17.30
C TYR A 442 -4.44 -32.00 18.57
N LYS A 443 -3.96 -31.59 19.75
CA LYS A 443 -4.55 -32.01 21.05
C LYS A 443 -6.01 -31.58 21.18
N MET A 444 -6.36 -30.38 20.71
CA MET A 444 -7.75 -29.88 20.73
C MET A 444 -8.66 -30.64 19.77
N GLY A 445 -8.15 -31.11 18.63
CA GLY A 445 -8.89 -32.01 17.74
C GLY A 445 -9.23 -33.32 18.42
N ILE A 446 -8.24 -33.96 19.06
CA ILE A 446 -8.46 -35.21 19.82
C ILE A 446 -9.42 -34.99 21.00
N ALA A 447 -9.23 -33.91 21.77
CA ALA A 447 -10.12 -33.54 22.86
C ALA A 447 -11.58 -33.48 22.41
N LYS A 448 -11.84 -32.85 21.26
CA LYS A 448 -13.18 -32.74 20.67
C LYS A 448 -13.78 -34.11 20.35
N THR A 449 -12.99 -35.02 19.78
CA THR A 449 -13.44 -36.39 19.48
C THR A 449 -13.72 -37.21 20.74
N MET A 450 -12.87 -37.10 21.77
CA MET A 450 -13.05 -37.79 23.05
C MET A 450 -14.28 -37.27 23.80
N LEU A 451 -14.50 -35.95 23.83
CA LEU A 451 -15.70 -35.35 24.42
C LEU A 451 -16.98 -35.81 23.69
N ALA A 452 -16.94 -35.92 22.36
CA ALA A 452 -18.08 -36.42 21.57
C ALA A 452 -18.35 -37.91 21.81
N SER A 453 -17.31 -38.72 22.06
CA SER A 453 -17.43 -40.17 22.29
C SER A 453 -18.14 -40.54 23.61
N ARG A 454 -18.12 -39.64 24.60
CA ARG A 454 -18.64 -39.82 25.97
C ARG A 454 -18.05 -40.99 26.77
N GLN A 455 -16.94 -41.56 26.30
CA GLN A 455 -16.29 -42.66 27.01
C GLN A 455 -15.43 -42.18 28.20
N TYR A 456 -15.13 -40.88 28.24
CA TYR A 456 -14.23 -40.28 29.22
C TYR A 456 -14.81 -38.98 29.79
N ASN A 457 -14.59 -38.74 31.08
CA ASN A 457 -14.92 -37.46 31.70
C ASN A 457 -13.84 -36.39 31.44
N VAL A 458 -14.14 -35.13 31.72
CA VAL A 458 -13.24 -33.99 31.43
C VAL A 458 -11.87 -34.12 32.12
N SER A 459 -11.82 -34.73 33.32
CA SER A 459 -10.57 -34.95 34.06
C SER A 459 -9.74 -36.05 33.41
N GLU A 460 -10.36 -37.16 33.01
CA GLU A 460 -9.70 -38.25 32.28
C GLU A 460 -9.14 -37.78 30.94
N ILE A 461 -9.90 -36.98 30.19
CA ILE A 461 -9.47 -36.39 28.92
C ILE A 461 -8.25 -35.49 29.12
N ALA A 462 -8.22 -34.69 30.19
CA ALA A 462 -7.06 -33.86 30.52
C ALA A 462 -5.82 -34.72 30.78
N THR A 463 -5.95 -35.82 31.53
CA THR A 463 -4.86 -36.77 31.79
C THR A 463 -4.40 -37.48 30.51
N LEU A 464 -5.32 -37.95 29.68
CA LEU A 464 -5.01 -38.64 28.42
C LEU A 464 -4.28 -37.76 27.41
N LEU A 465 -4.53 -36.45 27.45
CA LEU A 465 -3.86 -35.44 26.63
C LEU A 465 -2.60 -34.83 27.28
N GLY A 466 -2.19 -35.34 28.45
CA GLY A 466 -0.98 -34.89 29.15
C GLY A 466 -1.08 -33.46 29.69
N TYR A 467 -2.25 -33.04 30.18
CA TYR A 467 -2.39 -31.79 30.93
C TYR A 467 -2.24 -32.03 32.44
N CYS A 468 -1.58 -31.10 33.14
CA CYS A 468 -1.34 -31.14 34.58
C CYS A 468 -2.62 -31.23 35.41
N ASP A 469 -3.69 -30.56 34.96
CA ASP A 469 -4.99 -30.58 35.61
C ASP A 469 -6.14 -30.25 34.63
N ALA A 470 -7.34 -30.65 35.02
CA ALA A 470 -8.57 -30.47 34.24
C ALA A 470 -8.96 -28.99 34.08
N LYS A 471 -8.55 -28.11 35.00
CA LYS A 471 -8.88 -26.68 34.98
C LYS A 471 -8.07 -25.95 33.92
N TYR A 472 -6.78 -26.27 33.81
CA TYR A 472 -5.87 -25.74 32.79
C TYR A 472 -6.27 -26.24 31.40
N PHE A 473 -6.58 -27.54 31.27
CA PHE A 473 -7.18 -28.08 30.04
C PHE A 473 -8.46 -27.34 29.65
N GLY A 474 -9.40 -27.18 30.60
CA GLY A 474 -10.67 -26.49 30.33
C GLY A 474 -10.48 -25.04 29.90
N LYS A 475 -9.50 -24.32 30.46
CA LYS A 475 -9.14 -22.97 30.02
C LYS A 475 -8.61 -22.98 28.58
N LYS A 476 -7.69 -23.87 28.26
CA LYS A 476 -7.10 -23.98 26.90
C LYS A 476 -8.11 -24.40 25.85
N PHE A 477 -9.03 -25.30 26.20
CA PHE A 477 -10.13 -25.70 25.32
C PHE A 477 -11.09 -24.53 25.06
N LYS A 478 -11.44 -23.76 26.10
CA LYS A 478 -12.27 -22.55 25.95
C LYS A 478 -11.59 -21.45 25.14
N GLU A 479 -10.30 -21.22 25.34
CA GLU A 479 -9.51 -20.29 24.53
C GLU A 479 -9.49 -20.69 23.05
N PHE A 480 -9.45 -21.99 22.75
CA PHE A 480 -9.36 -22.50 21.38
C PHE A 480 -10.71 -22.57 20.65
N TYR A 481 -11.77 -23.01 21.31
CA TYR A 481 -13.09 -23.23 20.71
C TYR A 481 -14.15 -22.19 21.10
N GLY A 482 -13.83 -21.24 21.99
CA GLY A 482 -14.76 -20.22 22.50
C GLY A 482 -15.73 -20.71 23.59
N ILE A 483 -15.91 -22.03 23.75
CA ILE A 483 -16.81 -22.65 24.73
C ILE A 483 -16.08 -23.65 25.62
N SER A 484 -16.59 -23.83 26.85
CA SER A 484 -15.99 -24.79 27.80
C SER A 484 -16.22 -26.24 27.37
N PRO A 485 -15.38 -27.22 27.79
CA PRO A 485 -15.60 -28.63 27.50
C PRO A 485 -16.98 -29.14 27.93
N MET A 486 -17.47 -28.72 29.10
CA MET A 486 -18.79 -29.10 29.61
C MET A 486 -19.92 -28.51 28.75
N GLN A 487 -19.76 -27.25 28.33
CA GLN A 487 -20.70 -26.61 27.43
C GLN A 487 -20.70 -27.29 26.06
N TYR A 488 -19.54 -27.67 25.53
CA TYR A 488 -19.45 -28.44 24.29
C TYR A 488 -20.18 -29.78 24.38
N VAL A 489 -20.03 -30.53 25.48
CA VAL A 489 -20.77 -31.79 25.69
C VAL A 489 -22.28 -31.52 25.74
N ARG A 490 -22.72 -30.47 26.44
CA ARG A 490 -24.14 -30.10 26.52
C ARG A 490 -24.72 -29.67 25.17
N ASP A 491 -24.01 -28.84 24.42
CA ASP A 491 -24.47 -28.32 23.12
C ASP A 491 -24.51 -29.44 22.05
N VAL A 492 -23.65 -30.46 22.16
CA VAL A 492 -23.72 -31.69 21.36
C VAL A 492 -24.88 -32.61 21.82
N MET A 493 -25.46 -32.35 22.99
CA MET A 493 -26.55 -33.14 23.59
C MET A 493 -27.95 -32.56 23.42
N GLY A 494 -28.07 -31.33 22.91
CA GLY A 494 -29.33 -30.58 22.86
C GLY A 494 -29.49 -29.73 24.12
#